data_AF-A0A926E4A8-F1
#
_entry.id   AF-A0A926E4A8-F1
#
_cell.length_a   1.000
_cell.length_b   1.000
_cell.length_c   1.000
_cell.angle_alpha   90.00
_cell.angle_beta   90.00
_cell.angle_gamma   90.00
#
_symmetry.space_group_name_H-M   'P 1'
#
loop_
_entity.id
_entity.type
_entity.pdbx_description
1 polymer ?
#
loop_
_entity_poly.entity_id
_entity_poly.type
_entity_poly.pdbx_seq_one_letter_code
_entity_poly.pdbx_strand_id
1 'polypeptide(L)'
;MNKDIIKIINEWDPIDLFPLAPDNEYEAEAEKIIKFIDDKKNVSVGLLASTINAIFLNAFGSNIYNSEITDCITVATKILALRK
;
A
#
# COMPACT_ATOMS: atom_id res chain seq x y z
N MET A 1 0.83 -13.07 7.07
CA MET A 1 -0.15 -11.97 7.19
C MET A 1 0.48 -10.60 7.00
N ASN A 2 1.33 -10.10 7.90
CA ASN A 2 1.96 -8.77 7.72
C ASN A 2 3.05 -8.76 6.63
N LYS A 3 3.87 -9.82 6.56
CA LYS A 3 4.85 -10.01 5.48
C LYS A 3 4.22 -10.11 4.07
N ASP A 4 3.00 -10.64 3.98
CA ASP A 4 2.27 -10.76 2.71
C ASP A 4 1.77 -9.40 2.23
N ILE A 5 1.41 -8.50 3.17
CA ILE A 5 1.04 -7.12 2.84
C ILE A 5 2.26 -6.37 2.32
N ILE A 6 3.42 -6.47 3.00
CA ILE A 6 4.67 -5.88 2.53
C ILE A 6 5.00 -6.37 1.11
N LYS A 7 4.86 -7.69 0.86
CA LYS A 7 5.08 -8.27 -0.47
C LYS A 7 4.14 -7.70 -1.53
N ILE A 8 2.83 -7.57 -1.25
CA ILE A 8 1.87 -6.97 -2.18
C ILE A 8 2.27 -5.54 -2.53
N ILE A 9 2.74 -4.77 -1.55
CA ILE A 9 3.16 -3.38 -1.77
C ILE A 9 4.46 -3.32 -2.59
N ASN A 10 5.45 -4.15 -2.27
CA ASN A 10 6.69 -4.22 -3.05
C ASN A 10 6.45 -4.67 -4.50
N GLU A 11 5.52 -5.61 -4.72
CA GLU A 11 5.13 -6.04 -6.08
C GLU A 11 4.30 -5.00 -6.84
N TRP A 12 3.64 -4.08 -6.12
CA TRP A 12 2.91 -2.97 -6.74
C TRP A 12 3.87 -1.91 -7.29
N ASP A 13 5.00 -1.69 -6.62
CA ASP A 13 6.09 -0.77 -7.02
C ASP A 13 5.60 0.56 -7.63
N PRO A 14 4.88 1.40 -6.85
CA PRO A 14 4.15 2.55 -7.39
C PRO A 14 5.03 3.68 -7.96
N ILE A 15 6.34 3.62 -7.77
CA ILE A 15 7.29 4.63 -8.26
C ILE A 15 8.45 4.02 -9.07
N ASP A 16 8.28 2.77 -9.53
CA ASP A 16 9.18 2.05 -10.43
C ASP A 16 10.67 2.13 -10.01
N LEU A 17 10.96 1.86 -8.74
CA LEU A 17 12.33 1.95 -8.19
C LEU A 17 13.17 0.69 -8.49
N PHE A 18 12.55 -0.39 -8.98
CA PHE A 18 13.25 -1.60 -9.38
C PHE A 18 14.18 -1.39 -10.60
N PRO A 19 15.34 -2.08 -10.67
CA PRO A 19 15.66 -3.32 -9.95
C PRO A 19 16.71 -3.22 -8.83
N LEU A 20 17.18 -2.03 -8.45
CA LEU A 20 18.27 -1.86 -7.46
C LEU A 20 17.76 -1.64 -6.03
N ALA A 21 16.45 -1.62 -5.82
CA ALA A 21 15.85 -1.39 -4.52
C ALA A 21 16.01 -2.59 -3.57
N PRO A 22 16.25 -2.35 -2.27
CA PRO A 22 16.28 -3.41 -1.28
C PRO A 22 14.88 -4.01 -1.05
N ASP A 23 14.82 -5.29 -0.64
CA ASP A 23 13.58 -6.06 -0.42
C ASP A 23 12.59 -5.42 0.59
N ASN A 24 13.00 -4.40 1.33
CA ASN A 24 12.19 -3.69 2.33
C ASN A 24 11.87 -2.23 1.96
N GLU A 25 11.94 -1.90 0.67
CA GLU A 25 11.73 -0.55 0.12
C GLU A 25 10.52 0.20 0.69
N TYR A 26 9.36 -0.45 0.73
CA TYR A 26 8.11 0.17 1.18
C TYR A 26 7.68 -0.32 2.58
N GLU A 27 8.62 -0.81 3.39
CA GLU A 27 8.33 -1.37 4.73
C GLU A 27 7.62 -0.33 5.62
N ALA A 28 8.08 0.92 5.61
CA ALA A 28 7.48 1.99 6.40
C ALA A 28 6.02 2.31 5.98
N GLU A 29 5.74 2.31 4.68
CA GLU A 29 4.41 2.55 4.12
C GLU A 29 3.48 1.37 4.41
N ALA A 30 3.98 0.15 4.24
CA ALA A 30 3.27 -1.07 4.54
C ALA A 30 2.91 -1.17 6.04
N GLU A 31 3.81 -0.78 6.94
CA GLU A 31 3.54 -0.72 8.39
C GLU A 31 2.40 0.26 8.72
N LYS A 32 2.37 1.43 8.09
CA LYS A 32 1.26 2.39 8.26
C LYS A 32 -0.08 1.80 7.80
N ILE A 33 -0.08 1.06 6.68
CA ILE A 33 -1.26 0.37 6.15
C ILE A 33 -1.73 -0.72 7.11
N ILE A 34 -0.82 -1.56 7.61
CA ILE A 34 -1.12 -2.62 8.56
C ILE A 34 -1.74 -2.03 9.83
N LYS A 35 -1.10 -1.01 10.40
CA LYS A 35 -1.62 -0.33 11.59
C LYS A 35 -3.02 0.24 11.36
N PHE A 36 -3.25 0.88 10.21
CA PHE A 36 -4.57 1.41 9.87
C PHE A 36 -5.66 0.32 9.83
N ILE A 37 -5.34 -0.84 9.28
CA ILE A 37 -6.27 -1.98 9.21
C ILE A 37 -6.51 -2.55 10.61
N ASP A 38 -5.46 -2.72 11.41
CA ASP A 38 -5.56 -3.31 12.74
C ASP A 38 -6.32 -2.38 13.72
N ASP A 39 -6.19 -1.05 13.56
CA ASP A 39 -6.89 -0.04 14.39
C ASP A 39 -8.38 0.11 14.05
N LYS A 40 -8.83 -0.27 12.85
CA LYS A 40 -10.21 -0.05 12.37
C LYS A 40 -10.95 -1.36 12.14
N LYS A 41 -12.12 -1.49 12.76
CA LYS A 41 -13.05 -2.58 12.45
C LYS A 41 -13.73 -2.33 11.09
N ASN A 42 -13.84 -3.38 10.28
CA ASN A 42 -14.57 -3.39 8.99
C ASN A 42 -14.09 -2.36 7.96
N VAL A 43 -12.78 -2.33 7.70
CA VAL A 43 -12.22 -1.49 6.63
C VAL A 43 -12.77 -1.90 5.26
N SER A 44 -13.38 -0.96 4.54
CA SER A 44 -13.84 -1.17 3.17
C SER A 44 -12.69 -1.01 2.16
N VAL A 45 -12.82 -1.61 0.98
CA VAL A 45 -11.84 -1.48 -0.11
C VAL A 45 -11.60 -0.01 -0.46
N GLY A 46 -12.66 0.78 -0.61
CA GLY A 46 -12.54 2.21 -0.96
C GLY A 46 -11.83 3.02 0.12
N LEU A 47 -12.13 2.77 1.39
CA LEU A 47 -11.46 3.44 2.50
C LEU A 47 -9.96 3.10 2.54
N LEU A 48 -9.62 1.82 2.35
CA LEU A 48 -8.23 1.39 2.31
C LEU A 48 -7.49 1.97 1.10
N ALA A 49 -8.10 1.95 -0.08
CA ALA A 49 -7.51 2.51 -1.31
C ALA A 49 -7.15 4.00 -1.15
N SER A 50 -8.08 4.81 -0.64
CA SER A 50 -7.81 6.24 -0.38
C SER A 50 -6.71 6.44 0.67
N THR A 51 -6.65 5.55 1.67
CA THR A 51 -5.61 5.61 2.71
C THR A 51 -4.24 5.25 2.14
N ILE A 52 -4.14 4.18 1.33
CA ILE A 52 -2.92 3.79 0.63
C ILE A 52 -2.44 4.96 -0.25
N ASN A 53 -3.34 5.53 -1.06
CA ASN A 53 -3.00 6.65 -1.93
C ASN A 53 -2.44 7.84 -1.13
N ALA A 54 -3.08 8.19 -0.01
CA ALA A 54 -2.61 9.27 0.86
C ALA A 54 -1.25 8.96 1.52
N ILE A 55 -1.01 7.72 1.94
CA ILE A 55 0.26 7.31 2.55
C ILE A 55 1.42 7.50 1.55
N PHE A 56 1.24 7.03 0.31
CA PHE A 56 2.26 7.12 -0.72
C PHE A 56 2.45 8.55 -1.24
N LEU A 57 1.35 9.29 -1.42
CA LEU A 57 1.42 10.70 -1.77
C LEU A 57 2.17 11.53 -0.72
N ASN A 58 1.97 11.24 0.57
CA ASN A 58 2.69 11.91 1.65
C ASN A 58 4.16 11.49 1.74
N ALA A 59 4.49 10.24 1.40
CA ALA A 59 5.86 9.73 1.46
C ALA A 59 6.73 10.28 0.32
N PHE A 60 6.20 10.34 -0.90
CA PHE A 60 6.98 10.62 -2.10
C PHE A 60 6.62 11.94 -2.80
N GLY A 61 5.47 12.53 -2.45
CA GLY A 61 4.94 13.73 -3.09
C GLY A 61 4.37 13.46 -4.50
N SER A 62 3.55 14.39 -4.99
CA SER A 62 2.86 14.29 -6.29
C SER A 62 3.78 14.38 -7.50
N ASN A 63 5.07 14.70 -7.30
CA ASN A 63 6.03 14.78 -8.40
C ASN A 63 6.66 13.42 -8.72
N ILE A 64 6.65 12.50 -7.75
CA ILE A 64 7.26 11.17 -7.84
C ILE A 64 6.16 10.10 -7.88
N TYR A 65 5.20 10.20 -6.96
CA TYR A 65 4.07 9.27 -6.90
C TYR A 65 2.92 9.73 -7.77
N ASN A 66 2.61 8.95 -8.81
CA ASN A 66 1.59 9.25 -9.82
C ASN A 66 0.56 8.13 -10.01
N SER A 67 0.49 7.15 -9.10
CA SER A 67 -0.44 6.03 -9.24
C SER A 67 -1.89 6.50 -9.15
N GLU A 68 -2.75 5.86 -9.94
CA GLU A 68 -4.17 6.16 -9.95
C GLU A 68 -4.89 5.52 -8.75
N ILE A 69 -6.05 6.08 -8.38
CA ILE A 69 -6.86 5.50 -7.29
C ILE A 69 -7.33 4.07 -7.63
N THR A 70 -7.46 3.74 -8.92
CA THR A 70 -7.78 2.40 -9.45
C THR A 70 -6.69 1.38 -9.12
N ASP A 71 -5.42 1.78 -9.17
CA ASP A 71 -4.29 0.94 -8.74
C ASP A 71 -4.38 0.68 -7.22
N CYS A 72 -4.63 1.74 -6.44
CA CYS A 72 -4.81 1.61 -4.99
C CYS A 72 -6.01 0.71 -4.63
N ILE A 73 -7.09 0.72 -5.42
CA ILE A 73 -8.24 -0.19 -5.25
C ILE A 73 -7.82 -1.64 -5.47
N THR A 74 -7.00 -1.90 -6.49
CA THR A 74 -6.50 -3.25 -6.79
C THR A 74 -5.65 -3.76 -5.63
N VAL A 75 -4.73 -2.94 -5.13
CA VAL A 75 -3.87 -3.25 -3.97
C VAL A 75 -4.71 -3.47 -2.71
N ALA A 76 -5.63 -2.55 -2.40
CA ALA A 76 -6.52 -2.65 -1.25
C ALA A 76 -7.36 -3.94 -1.28
N THR A 77 -7.85 -4.34 -2.45
CA THR A 77 -8.62 -5.57 -2.64
C THR A 77 -7.76 -6.80 -2.33
N LYS A 78 -6.51 -6.85 -2.82
CA LYS A 78 -5.56 -7.94 -2.52
C LYS A 78 -5.28 -8.03 -1.01
N ILE A 79 -5.03 -6.90 -0.36
CA ILE A 79 -4.74 -6.85 1.08
C ILE A 79 -5.93 -7.34 1.92
N LEU A 80 -7.15 -6.86 1.64
CA LEU A 80 -8.33 -7.27 2.41
C LEU A 80 -8.71 -8.74 2.16
N ALA A 81 -8.39 -9.30 0.99
CA ALA A 81 -8.58 -10.73 0.73
C ALA A 81 -7.71 -11.62 1.63
N LEU A 82 -6.54 -11.13 2.09
CA LEU A 82 -5.66 -11.85 3.02
C LEU A 82 -6.13 -11.80 4.49
N ARG A 83 -7.05 -10.90 4.83
CA ARG A 83 -7.56 -10.68 6.19
C ARG A 83 -8.95 -11.31 6.42
N LYS A 84 -9.46 -12.07 5.46
CA LYS A 84 -10.73 -12.81 5.56
C LYS A 84 -10.61 -14.08 6.39
#